data_AF-A0A1F2U929-F1
#
_entry.id   AF-A0A1F2U929-F1
#
_cell.length_a   1.000
_cell.length_b   1.000
_cell.length_c   1.000
_cell.angle_alpha   90.00
_cell.angle_beta   90.00
_cell.angle_gamma   90.00
#
_symmetry.space_group_name_H-M   'P 1'
#
loop_
_entity.id
_entity.type
_entity.pdbx_description
1 polymer ?
#
loop_
_entity_poly.entity_id
_entity_poly.type
_entity_poly.pdbx_seq_one_letter_code
_entity_poly.pdbx_strand_id
1 'polypeptide(L)' 'MSVGKKFRITERYNLEFRSEFFNFLNHPNFGLPGLRVFTRTGALQPSVGKILDTGGSTSRQVQFGLKLMF' A
#
# COMPACT_ATOMS: atom_id res chain seq x y z
N MET A 1 -4.95 -8.83 1.55
CA MET A 1 -5.03 -10.25 2.00
C MET A 1 -4.93 -10.25 3.51
N SER A 2 -5.70 -11.09 4.22
CA SER A 2 -5.64 -11.19 5.68
C SER A 2 -5.58 -12.66 6.09
N VAL A 3 -4.73 -12.96 7.07
CA VAL A 3 -4.62 -14.28 7.71
C VAL A 3 -4.74 -14.08 9.21
N GLY A 4 -5.56 -14.89 9.86
CA GLY A 4 -5.78 -14.80 11.31
C GLY A 4 -5.71 -16.17 11.95
N LYS A 5 -5.21 -16.21 13.19
CA LYS A 5 -5.23 -17.41 14.04
C LYS A 5 -5.65 -17.04 15.46
N LYS A 6 -6.54 -17.87 16.01
CA LYS A 6 -6.92 -17.82 17.42
C LYS A 6 -6.12 -18.86 18.19
N PHE A 7 -5.52 -18.43 19.29
CA PHE A 7 -4.84 -19.27 20.26
C PHE A 7 -5.66 -19.29 21.54
N ARG A 8 -6.15 -20.47 21.91
CA ARG A 8 -6.79 -20.67 23.21
C ARG A 8 -5.68 -20.89 24.23
N ILE A 9 -5.43 -19.90 25.08
CA ILE A 9 -4.38 -19.98 26.10
C ILE A 9 -4.93 -20.76 27.29
N THR A 10 -6.13 -20.41 27.75
CA THR A 10 -6.88 -21.16 28.76
C THR A 10 -8.36 -21.20 28.36
N GLU A 11 -9.22 -21.73 29.23
CA GLU A 11 -10.66 -21.71 29.02
C GLU A 11 -11.24 -20.29 29.01
N ARG A 12 -10.61 -19.38 29.76
CA ARG A 12 -11.01 -17.98 29.88
C ARG A 12 -10.29 -17.06 28.90
N TYR A 13 -9.01 -17.34 28.61
CA TYR A 13 -8.18 -16.46 27.80
C TYR A 13 -8.02 -16.95 26.36
N ASN A 14 -8.34 -16.07 25.41
CA ASN A 14 -8.15 -16.30 23.98
C ASN A 14 -7.35 -15.16 23.37
N LEU A 15 -6.38 -15.49 22.52
CA LEU A 15 -5.53 -14.55 21.82
C LEU A 15 -5.78 -14.65 20.31
N GLU A 16 -6.16 -13.55 19.68
CA GLU A 16 -6.31 -13.47 18.23
C GLU A 16 -5.12 -12.71 17.65
N PHE A 17 -4.37 -13.40 16.79
CA PHE A 17 -3.31 -12.80 15.98
C PHE A 17 -3.81 -12.67 14.54
N ARG A 18 -3.60 -11.49 13.95
CA ARG A 18 -3.96 -11.20 12.57
C ARG A 18 -2.80 -10.57 11.84
N SER A 19 -2.53 -11.03 10.64
CA SER A 19 -1.59 -10.43 9.70
C SER A 19 -2.32 -9.97 8.44
N GLU A 20 -2.11 -8.72 8.06
CA GLU A 20 -2.70 -8.13 6.86
C GLU A 20 -1.59 -7.73 5.89
N PHE A 21 -1.79 -8.07 4.61
CA PHE A 21 -0.86 -7.79 3.53
C PHE A 21 -1.56 -6.99 2.45
N PHE A 22 -1.05 -5.79 2.19
CA PHE A 22 -1.47 -4.91 1.09
C PHE A 22 -0.36 -4.87 0.05
N ASN A 23 -0.74 -4.92 -1.23
CA ASN A 23 0.21 -5.05 -2.34
C ASN A 23 1.22 -6.20 -2.11
N PHE A 24 0.71 -7.42 -1.87
CA PHE A 24 1.55 -8.57 -1.49
C PHE A 24 2.63 -8.88 -2.53
N LEU A 25 2.37 -8.73 -3.82
CA LEU A 25 3.38 -8.93 -4.87
C LEU A 25 4.32 -7.71 -5.06
N ASN A 26 4.08 -6.61 -4.34
CA ASN A 26 4.78 -5.33 -4.50
C ASN A 26 4.78 -4.83 -5.95
N HIS A 27 3.65 -4.96 -6.65
CA HIS A 27 3.52 -4.47 -8.01
C HIS A 27 3.39 -2.93 -8.00
N PRO A 28 4.27 -2.19 -8.67
CA PRO A 28 4.12 -0.75 -8.81
C PRO A 28 3.03 -0.44 -9.84
N ASN A 29 2.09 0.45 -9.48
CA ASN A 29 1.16 1.02 -10.44
C ASN A 29 1.69 2.39 -10.84
N PHE A 30 2.03 2.57 -12.12
CA PHE A 30 2.60 3.84 -12.58
C PHE A 30 1.54 4.92 -12.70
N GLY A 31 1.90 6.15 -12.31
CA GLY A 31 1.08 7.33 -12.51
C GLY A 31 0.96 7.71 -13.98
N LEU A 32 0.09 8.67 -14.27
CA LEU A 32 -0.02 9.20 -15.62
C LEU A 32 1.26 9.95 -16.02
N PRO A 33 1.69 9.85 -17.29
CA PRO A 33 2.80 10.66 -17.77
C PRO A 33 2.44 12.15 -17.74
N GLY A 34 3.44 13.02 -17.70
CA GLY A 34 3.22 14.46 -17.78
C GLY A 34 2.46 14.86 -19.05
N LEU A 35 1.23 15.35 -18.88
CA LEU A 35 0.32 15.67 -19.99
C LEU A 35 0.49 17.08 -20.56
N ARG A 36 1.13 17.98 -19.82
CA ARG A 36 1.35 19.35 -20.25
C ARG A 36 2.53 19.39 -21.21
N VAL A 37 2.31 19.89 -22.43
CA VAL A 37 3.34 19.99 -23.47
C VAL A 37 4.22 21.22 -23.29
N PHE A 38 3.62 22.35 -22.89
CA PHE A 38 4.31 23.62 -22.70
C PHE A 38 4.12 24.17 -21.28
N THR A 39 5.11 24.93 -20.81
CA THR A 39 5.05 25.72 -19.58
C THR A 39 4.16 26.95 -19.77
N ARG A 40 3.88 27.69 -18.68
CA ARG A 40 3.15 28.96 -18.77
C ARG A 40 3.88 30.04 -19.58
N THR A 41 5.20 29.92 -19.74
CA THR A 41 6.03 30.85 -20.52
C THR A 41 6.22 30.42 -21.97
N GLY A 42 5.58 29.32 -22.41
CA GLY A 42 5.65 28.82 -23.79
C GLY A 42 6.84 27.91 -24.09
N ALA A 43 7.71 27.62 -23.11
CA ALA A 43 8.80 26.65 -23.28
C ALA A 43 8.27 25.20 -23.22
N LEU A 44 8.99 24.23 -23.81
CA LEU A 44 8.66 22.81 -23.68
C LEU A 44 8.73 22.36 -22.21
N GLN A 45 7.72 21.61 -21.76
CA GLN A 45 7.65 21.10 -20.40
C GLN A 45 8.63 19.92 -20.21
N PRO A 46 9.60 19.98 -19.27
CA PRO A 46 10.61 18.92 -19.12
C PRO A 46 10.06 17.54 -18.74
N SER A 47 8.87 17.50 -18.15
CA SER A 47 8.18 16.29 -17.72
C SER A 47 7.18 15.74 -18.74
N VAL A 48 7.01 16.37 -19.92
CA VAL A 48 6.07 15.90 -20.93
C VAL A 48 6.38 14.46 -21.33
N GLY A 49 5.36 13.61 -21.36
CA GLY A 49 5.48 12.19 -21.73
C GLY A 49 6.23 11.31 -20.72
N LYS A 50 6.73 11.85 -19.61
CA LYS A 50 7.47 11.10 -18.58
C LYS A 50 6.55 10.70 -17.43
N ILE A 51 6.64 9.46 -17.00
CA ILE A 51 6.06 8.97 -15.74
C ILE A 51 7.06 9.32 -14.63
N LEU A 52 6.60 10.03 -13.60
CA LEU A 52 7.46 10.53 -12.52
C LEU A 52 7.18 9.85 -11.17
N ASP A 53 6.04 9.18 -11.02
CA ASP A 53 5.60 8.57 -9.78
C ASP A 53 4.72 7.34 -10.01
N THR A 54 4.28 6.72 -8.91
CA THR A 54 3.38 5.57 -8.88
C THR A 54 1.92 5.96 -8.63
N GLY A 55 1.51 7.17 -9.03
CA GLY A 55 0.12 7.63 -8.97
C GLY A 55 -0.48 7.66 -7.57
N GLY A 56 0.34 7.86 -6.54
CA GLY A 56 -0.09 7.80 -5.14
C GLY A 56 -0.36 6.39 -4.60
N SER A 57 -0.04 5.33 -5.38
CA SER A 57 -0.12 3.96 -4.89
C SER A 57 0.98 3.67 -3.87
N THR A 58 0.66 2.89 -2.85
CA THR A 58 1.61 2.48 -1.81
C THR A 58 2.36 1.22 -2.20
N SER A 59 3.61 1.12 -1.72
CA SER A 59 4.37 -0.13 -1.79
C SER A 59 3.76 -1.21 -0.89
N ARG A 60 4.31 -2.43 -0.91
CA ARG A 60 3.89 -3.52 -0.01
C ARG A 60 3.82 -3.03 1.43
N GLN A 61 2.67 -3.23 2.07
CA GLN A 61 2.48 -3.00 3.50
C GLN A 61 2.12 -4.32 4.18
N VAL A 62 2.79 -4.59 5.29
CA VAL A 62 2.50 -5.74 6.15
C VAL A 62 2.16 -5.19 7.53
N GLN A 63 1.01 -5.58 8.05
CA GLN A 63 0.50 -5.13 9.33
C GLN A 63 0.19 -6.32 10.22
N PHE A 64 0.44 -6.16 11.51
CA PHE A 64 0.16 -7.18 12.52
C PHE A 64 -0.76 -6.61 13.58
N GLY A 65 -1.76 -7.39 13.97
CA GLY A 65 -2.70 -7.08 15.03
C GLY A 65 -2.73 -8.20 16.05
N LEU A 66 -2.79 -7.81 17.34
CA LEU A 66 -2.92 -8.72 18.46
C LEU A 66 -4.08 -8.29 19.34
N LYS A 67 -4.97 -9.23 19.68
CA LYS A 67 -6.10 -8.98 20.57
C LYS A 67 -6.21 -10.09 21.62
N LEU A 68 -6.12 -9.71 22.90
CA LEU A 68 -6.38 -10.61 24.02
C LEU A 68 -7.83 -10.45 24.50
N MET A 69 -8.50 -11.58 24.75
CA MET A 69 -9.87 -11.67 25.26
C MET A 69 -9.86 -12.48 26.57
N PHE A 70 -10.66 -12.06 27.56
CA PHE A 70 -10.63 -12.54 28.95
C PHE A 70 -12.03 -12.69 29.58
#